data_AF-A0A4Y8KJQ6-F1
#
_entry.id   AF-A0A4Y8KJQ6-F1
#
_cell.length_a   1.000
_cell.length_b   1.000
_cell.length_c   1.000
_cell.angle_alpha   90.00
_cell.angle_beta   90.00
_cell.angle_gamma   90.00
#
_symmetry.space_group_name_H-M   'P 1'
#
loop_
_entity.id
_entity.type
_entity.pdbx_description
1 polymer ?
#
loop_
_entity_poly.entity_id
_entity_poly.type
_entity_poly.pdbx_seq_one_letter_code
_entity_poly.pdbx_strand_id
1 'polypeptide(L)'
;MKLCVRRGGGFAGMVARTDLDSAVLPPADATTLAAEIDRAGLRNLTEPRANRTWPDAQLYDISLVDGKREYHYRCTDATIPEGVRELLAWVDERPERVESIES
;
A
#
# COMPACT_ATOMS: atom_id res chain seq x y z
N MET A 1 -7.11 9.03 -7.86
CA MET A 1 -6.40 8.50 -6.68
C MET A 1 -5.62 7.30 -7.13
N LYS A 2 -4.31 7.26 -6.86
CA LYS A 2 -3.47 6.12 -7.20
C LYS A 2 -2.83 5.57 -5.96
N LEU A 3 -2.97 4.27 -5.72
CA LEU A 3 -2.34 3.55 -4.63
C LEU A 3 -1.25 2.65 -5.20
N CYS A 4 -0.04 2.78 -4.70
CA CYS A 4 1.09 1.93 -5.03
C CYS A 4 1.53 1.23 -3.75
N VAL A 5 1.64 -0.09 -3.80
CA VAL A 5 2.10 -0.92 -2.69
C VAL A 5 3.30 -1.70 -3.16
N ARG A 6 4.44 -1.58 -2.48
CA ARG A 6 5.63 -2.37 -2.75
C ARG A 6 5.89 -3.26 -1.55
N ARG A 7 5.84 -4.56 -1.75
CA ARG A 7 6.12 -5.60 -0.76
C ARG A 7 7.52 -6.13 -1.06
N GLY A 8 8.48 -5.80 -0.22
CA GLY A 8 9.86 -6.25 -0.34
C GLY A 8 10.31 -7.01 0.91
N GLY A 9 10.67 -8.28 0.78
CA GLY A 9 11.13 -9.06 1.93
C GLY A 9 11.52 -10.49 1.59
N GLY A 10 12.68 -10.91 2.10
CA GLY A 10 13.05 -12.30 2.35
C GLY A 10 13.33 -13.20 1.13
N PHE A 11 14.58 -13.65 1.01
CA PHE A 11 15.11 -14.78 0.21
C PHE A 11 15.53 -14.60 -1.26
N ALA A 12 15.14 -13.54 -2.00
CA ALA A 12 15.65 -13.39 -3.38
C ALA A 12 15.85 -11.95 -3.89
N GLY A 13 15.62 -10.92 -3.05
CA GLY A 13 15.65 -9.53 -3.51
C GLY A 13 14.45 -9.10 -4.36
N MET A 14 13.46 -9.99 -4.53
CA MET A 14 12.24 -9.72 -5.29
C MET A 14 11.36 -8.69 -4.55
N VAL A 15 10.90 -7.69 -5.29
CA VAL A 15 9.94 -6.69 -4.79
C VAL A 15 8.67 -6.81 -5.61
N ALA A 16 7.58 -7.22 -4.96
CA ALA A 16 6.26 -7.23 -5.58
C ALA A 16 5.67 -5.83 -5.48
N ARG A 17 5.40 -5.22 -6.62
CA ARG A 17 4.77 -3.90 -6.74
C ARG A 17 3.35 -4.09 -7.24
N THR A 18 2.39 -3.50 -6.54
CA THR A 18 0.97 -3.49 -6.88
C THR A 18 0.52 -2.05 -7.04
N ASP A 19 0.14 -1.67 -8.26
CA ASP A 19 -0.43 -0.36 -8.57
C ASP A 19 -1.94 -0.51 -8.78
N LEU A 20 -2.73 0.33 -8.12
CA LEU A 20 -4.17 0.42 -8.30
C LEU A 20 -4.55 1.88 -8.54
N ASP A 21 -5.22 2.15 -9.65
CA ASP A 21 -5.65 3.51 -10.00
C ASP A 21 -7.17 3.63 -9.98
N SER A 22 -7.68 4.62 -9.26
CA SER A 22 -9.11 4.88 -9.15
C SER A 22 -9.75 5.36 -10.45
N ALA A 23 -8.98 5.79 -11.44
CA ALA A 23 -9.48 6.19 -12.75
C ALA A 23 -9.77 5.00 -13.66
N VAL A 24 -9.15 3.85 -13.42
CA VAL A 24 -9.45 2.59 -14.14
C VAL A 24 -10.49 1.74 -13.41
N LEU A 25 -10.75 2.05 -12.14
CA LEU A 25 -11.74 1.36 -11.31
C LEU A 25 -13.18 1.80 -11.62
N PRO A 26 -14.16 0.91 -11.46
CA PRO A 26 -15.57 1.27 -11.44
C PRO A 26 -15.84 2.34 -10.37
N PRO A 27 -16.82 3.26 -10.58
CA PRO A 27 -17.10 4.34 -9.63
C PRO A 27 -17.51 3.84 -8.23
N ALA A 28 -18.13 2.67 -8.14
CA ALA A 28 -18.45 2.02 -6.86
C ALA A 28 -17.20 1.57 -6.10
N ASP A 29 -16.23 0.98 -6.81
CA ASP A 29 -14.97 0.53 -6.23
C ASP A 29 -14.02 1.68 -5.93
N ALA A 30 -14.02 2.73 -6.75
CA ALA A 30 -13.29 3.96 -6.45
C ALA A 30 -13.78 4.62 -5.15
N THR A 31 -15.09 4.60 -4.90
CA THR A 31 -15.68 5.08 -3.64
C THR A 31 -15.25 4.19 -2.47
N THR A 32 -15.24 2.88 -2.68
CA THR A 32 -14.80 1.90 -1.67
C THR A 32 -13.32 2.07 -1.34
N LEU A 33 -12.45 2.23 -2.34
CA LEU A 33 -11.03 2.52 -2.15
C LEU A 33 -10.82 3.77 -1.30
N ALA A 34 -11.60 4.82 -1.54
CA ALA A 34 -11.54 6.04 -0.73
C ALA A 34 -11.95 5.80 0.73
N ALA A 35 -12.98 4.98 0.96
CA ALA A 35 -13.41 4.58 2.30
C ALA A 35 -12.35 3.73 3.02
N GLU A 36 -11.73 2.77 2.33
CA GLU A 36 -10.67 1.93 2.89
C GLU A 36 -9.42 2.74 3.25
N ILE A 37 -9.05 3.72 2.42
CA ILE A 37 -7.94 4.65 2.70
C ILE A 37 -8.24 5.51 3.94
N ASP A 38 -9.48 5.98 4.08
CA ASP A 38 -9.91 6.76 5.23
C ASP A 38 -9.91 5.92 6.51
N ARG A 39 -10.45 4.68 6.43
CA ARG A 39 -10.42 3.68 7.51
C ARG A 39 -9.00 3.31 7.93
N ALA A 40 -8.09 3.13 6.97
CA ALA A 40 -6.68 2.88 7.21
C ALA A 40 -5.97 4.10 7.83
N GLY A 41 -6.59 5.28 7.79
CA GLY A 41 -6.02 6.53 8.29
C GLY A 41 -4.80 6.98 7.49
N LEU A 42 -4.61 6.51 6.26
CA LEU A 42 -3.37 6.68 5.50
C LEU A 42 -2.95 8.15 5.35
N ARG A 43 -3.94 9.04 5.24
CA ARG A 43 -3.76 10.49 5.13
C ARG A 43 -3.22 11.15 6.41
N ASN A 44 -3.37 10.49 7.55
CA ASN A 44 -2.94 10.93 8.88
C ASN A 44 -1.77 10.11 9.42
N LEU A 45 -1.43 8.99 8.79
CA LEU A 45 -0.27 8.19 9.17
C LEU A 45 1.00 8.99 8.88
N THR A 46 1.76 9.25 9.93
CA THR A 46 3.13 9.74 9.79
C THR A 46 4.04 8.53 9.72
N GLU A 47 5.03 8.53 8.83
CA GLU A 47 6.03 7.45 8.78
C GLU A 47 6.54 7.15 10.20
N PRO A 48 6.54 5.87 10.62
CA PRO A 48 7.19 5.52 11.87
C PRO A 48 8.65 5.95 11.75
N ARG A 49 9.11 6.85 12.64
CA ARG A 49 10.50 7.36 12.66
C ARG A 49 11.45 6.21 12.37
N ALA A 50 12.06 6.25 11.19
CA ALA A 50 12.97 5.24 10.68
C ALA A 50 14.17 5.09 11.62
N ASN A 51 14.05 4.21 12.62
CA ASN A 51 15.12 3.96 13.58
C ASN A 51 15.35 2.46 13.82
N ARG A 52 14.78 1.60 12.98
CA ARG A 52 15.11 0.18 12.95
C ARG A 52 15.27 -0.30 11.52
N THR A 53 16.52 -0.59 11.16
CA THR A 53 16.86 -1.48 10.06
C THR A 53 16.33 -2.86 10.43
N TRP A 54 15.32 -3.35 9.73
CA TRP A 54 14.80 -4.71 9.91
C TRP A 54 15.20 -5.55 8.68
N PRO A 55 16.42 -6.12 8.66
CA PRO A 55 16.91 -6.86 7.49
C PRO A 55 16.11 -8.13 7.19
N ASP A 56 15.48 -8.74 8.20
CA ASP A 56 14.72 -9.99 8.07
C ASP A 56 13.20 -9.79 7.95
N ALA A 57 12.70 -8.56 8.05
CA ALA A 57 11.26 -8.31 8.03
C ALA A 57 10.76 -8.00 6.62
N GLN A 58 9.55 -8.48 6.30
CA GLN A 58 8.85 -8.05 5.10
C GLN A 58 8.45 -6.58 5.23
N LEU A 59 9.00 -5.76 4.33
CA LEU A 59 8.76 -4.32 4.23
C LEU A 59 7.60 -4.06 3.28
N TYR A 60 6.71 -3.19 3.71
CA TYR A 60 5.61 -2.66 2.92
C TYR A 60 5.85 -1.16 2.76
N ASP A 61 6.01 -0.74 1.51
CA ASP A 61 6.11 0.66 1.11
C ASP A 61 4.83 1.04 0.39
N ILE A 62 4.05 1.95 0.97
CA ILE A 62 2.71 2.28 0.50
C ILE A 62 2.70 3.76 0.14
N SER A 63 2.48 4.06 -1.13
CA SER A 63 2.37 5.42 -1.65
C SER A 63 0.95 5.66 -2.14
N LEU A 64 0.32 6.73 -1.67
CA LEU A 64 -1.00 7.16 -2.10
C LEU A 64 -0.90 8.56 -2.72
N VAL A 65 -1.30 8.67 -3.98
CA VAL A 65 -1.46 9.94 -4.69
C VAL A 65 -2.94 10.31 -4.73
N ASP A 66 -3.32 11.36 -4.02
CA ASP A 66 -4.66 11.95 -4.04
C ASP A 66 -4.60 13.38 -4.59
N GLY A 67 -4.86 13.52 -5.89
CA GLY A 67 -4.80 14.79 -6.59
C GLY A 67 -3.37 15.38 -6.58
N LYS A 68 -3.16 16.45 -5.82
CA LYS A 68 -1.85 17.11 -5.65
C LYS A 68 -1.09 16.66 -4.40
N ARG A 69 -1.70 15.83 -3.57
CA ARG A 69 -1.09 15.34 -2.32
C ARG A 69 -0.58 13.93 -2.53
N GLU A 70 0.61 13.69 -2.04
CA GLU A 70 1.23 12.38 -2.02
C GLU A 70 1.53 12.01 -0.57
N TYR A 71 1.10 10.81 -0.19
CA TYR A 71 1.28 10.25 1.14
C TYR A 71 2.15 9.00 1.00
N HIS A 72 3.18 8.91 1.83
CA HIS A 72 4.05 7.75 1.87
C HIS A 72 4.02 7.15 3.26
N TYR A 73 3.86 5.85 3.32
CA TYR A 73 3.83 5.11 4.57
C TYR A 73 4.61 3.81 4.43
N ARG A 74 5.64 3.67 5.26
CA ARG A 74 6.46 2.47 5.32
C ARG A 74 6.23 1.73 6.62
N CYS A 75 5.94 0.44 6.53
CA CYS A 75 5.76 -0.44 7.69
C CYS A 75 6.34 -1.82 7.40
N THR A 76 6.41 -2.67 8.42
CA THR A 76 6.71 -4.10 8.26
C THR A 76 5.47 -4.92 8.54
N ASP A 77 5.48 -6.21 8.18
CA ASP A 77 4.42 -7.15 8.57
C ASP A 77 4.10 -7.11 10.08
N ALA A 78 5.11 -6.89 10.91
CA ALA A 78 4.98 -6.80 12.37
C ALA A 78 4.41 -5.45 12.87
N THR A 79 4.54 -4.37 12.10
CA THR A 79 4.11 -3.02 12.50
C THR A 79 2.95 -2.47 11.67
N ILE A 80 2.47 -3.21 10.69
CA ILE A 80 1.36 -2.80 9.84
C ILE A 80 0.08 -2.68 10.67
N PRO A 81 -0.59 -1.52 10.67
CA PRO A 81 -1.86 -1.35 11.37
C PRO A 81 -2.96 -2.14 10.65
N GLU A 82 -3.96 -2.60 11.40
CA GLU A 82 -5.02 -3.46 10.88
C GLU A 82 -5.78 -2.84 9.71
N GLY A 83 -6.12 -1.55 9.78
CA GLY A 83 -6.80 -0.87 8.67
C GLY A 83 -5.99 -0.84 7.37
N VAL A 84 -4.65 -0.79 7.45
CA VAL A 84 -3.79 -0.90 6.27
C VAL A 84 -3.76 -2.34 5.76
N ARG A 85 -3.75 -3.33 6.64
CA ARG A 85 -3.82 -4.75 6.27
C ARG A 85 -5.12 -5.07 5.51
N GLU A 86 -6.25 -4.56 5.98
CA GLU A 86 -7.55 -4.70 5.30
C GLU A 86 -7.53 -4.02 3.92
N LEU A 87 -7.01 -2.79 3.83
CA LEU A 87 -6.83 -2.09 2.55
C LEU A 87 -5.98 -2.93 1.58
N LEU A 88 -4.86 -3.49 2.05
CA LEU A 88 -3.98 -4.31 1.23
C LEU A 88 -4.65 -5.60 0.75
N ALA A 89 -5.44 -6.25 1.61
CA ALA A 89 -6.21 -7.44 1.25
C ALA A 89 -7.26 -7.10 0.19
N TRP A 90 -8.01 -6.02 0.40
CA TRP A 90 -9.01 -5.54 -0.54
C TRP A 90 -8.41 -5.23 -1.92
N VAL A 91 -7.22 -4.60 -1.96
CA VAL A 91 -6.50 -4.34 -3.21
C VAL A 91 -6.07 -5.63 -3.89
N ASP A 92 -5.62 -6.64 -3.13
CA ASP A 92 -5.18 -7.95 -3.64
C ASP A 92 -6.32 -8.73 -4.31
N GLU A 93 -7.55 -8.54 -3.84
CA GLU A 93 -8.75 -9.15 -4.41
C GLU A 93 -9.22 -8.48 -5.72
N ARG A 94 -8.62 -7.35 -6.13
CA ARG A 94 -9.02 -6.64 -7.35
C ARG A 94 -8.33 -7.15 -8.60
N PRO A 95 -9.07 -7.58 -9.64
CA PRO A 95 -8.46 -7.95 -10.92
C PRO A 95 -7.86 -6.76 -11.68
N GLU A 96 -8.31 -5.53 -11.39
CA GLU A 96 -7.79 -4.29 -11.99
C GLU A 96 -6.42 -3.88 -11.44
N ARG A 97 -5.90 -4.58 -10.42
CA ARG A 97 -4.58 -4.31 -9.87
C ARG A 97 -3.51 -4.69 -10.89
N VAL A 98 -2.53 -3.81 -11.06
CA VAL A 98 -1.35 -4.09 -11.85
C VAL A 98 -0.27 -4.60 -10.91
N GLU A 99 -0.04 -5.91 -10.93
CA GLU A 99 1.09 -6.51 -10.21
C GLU A 99 2.33 -6.56 -11.12
N SER A 100 3.49 -6.20 -10.57
CA SER A 100 4.78 -6.23 -11.24
C SER A 100 5.83 -6.70 -10.26
N ILE A 101 6.62 -7.70 -10.64
CA ILE A 101 7.71 -8.22 -9.81
C ILE A 101 9.01 -7.60 -10.31
N GLU A 102 9.63 -6.77 -9.48
CA GLU A 102 10.96 -6.21 -9.73
C GLU A 102 12.00 -7.23 -9.21
N SER A 103 12.98 -7.58 -10.05
CA SER A 103 14.08 -8.55 -9.78
C SER A 103 15.44 -7.87 -9.78
#